data_AF-A0AAD2BZC0-F1
#
_entry.id   AF-A0AAD2BZC0-F1
#
_cell.length_a   1.000
_cell.length_b   1.000
_cell.length_c   1.000
_cell.angle_alpha   90.00
_cell.angle_beta   90.00
_cell.angle_gamma   90.00
#
_symmetry.space_group_name_H-M   'P 1'
#
loop_
_entity.id
_entity.type
_entity.pdbx_description
1 polymer ?
#
loop_
_entity_poly.entity_id
_entity_poly.type
_entity_poly.pdbx_seq_one_letter_code
_entity_poly.pdbx_strand_id
1 'polypeptide(L)'
;MNLIPDGSIATLVAVDVSPTDHQLPNTMGMYAYEADDNDSELWHLTDLDKDADGSLRVDSEGRKISIYGSSNDNIQNANNIAQMLGWKTCQLFGKNAQAESDVLRRLVNVKVLNAPQTREAAPPTSPASPVPAGPRPPAPPLSQSGLSRPYKSMPAADSEPAAPVGLSVDHGDTVLDSDARQLATVTEAIESRAHAEARVVELEDSLRQRDQELAELEGRCSNLEQENAALKAARTSSVPPTGGRNDALLHALLSFAEGHLGQCIADGSDAGKPLLTALKDHGFDLRINIVPAAA
;
A
#
# COMPACT_ATOMS: atom_id res chain seq x y z
N MET A 1 18.87 -13.47 -20.16
CA MET A 1 17.64 -12.70 -20.45
C MET A 1 17.40 -11.79 -19.26
N ASN A 2 17.44 -10.47 -19.42
CA ASN A 2 17.08 -9.55 -18.35
C ASN A 2 15.55 -9.56 -18.20
N LEU A 3 15.06 -10.04 -17.06
CA LEU A 3 13.63 -10.07 -16.72
C LEU A 3 13.07 -8.67 -16.41
N ILE A 4 13.97 -7.70 -16.23
CA ILE A 4 13.70 -6.31 -15.85
C ILE A 4 14.11 -5.43 -17.04
N PRO A 5 13.15 -4.78 -17.73
CA PRO A 5 13.43 -3.81 -18.77
C PRO A 5 14.32 -2.66 -18.27
N ASP A 6 15.13 -2.08 -19.16
CA ASP A 6 15.95 -0.93 -18.81
C ASP A 6 15.06 0.25 -18.37
N GLY A 7 15.36 0.80 -17.19
CA GLY A 7 14.58 1.88 -16.58
C GLY A 7 13.49 1.43 -15.61
N SER A 8 13.05 0.16 -15.65
CA SER A 8 12.03 -0.31 -14.71
C SER A 8 12.63 -0.55 -13.32
N ILE A 9 11.86 -0.29 -12.27
CA ILE A 9 12.24 -0.56 -10.89
C ILE A 9 11.89 -1.99 -10.48
N ALA A 10 10.86 -2.56 -11.11
CA ALA A 10 10.37 -3.90 -10.84
C ALA A 10 9.58 -4.47 -12.01
N THR A 11 9.50 -5.79 -12.08
CA THR A 11 8.64 -6.53 -13.01
C THR A 11 7.82 -7.57 -12.24
N LEU A 12 6.51 -7.55 -12.41
CA LEU A 12 5.59 -8.58 -11.95
C LEU A 12 5.29 -9.54 -13.09
N VAL A 13 5.33 -10.83 -12.81
CA VAL A 13 5.00 -11.90 -13.75
C VAL A 13 3.94 -12.79 -13.12
N ALA A 14 2.79 -12.93 -13.78
CA ALA A 14 1.71 -13.78 -13.33
C ALA A 14 2.13 -15.25 -13.40
N VAL A 15 1.82 -16.02 -12.36
CA VAL A 15 2.03 -17.47 -12.33
C VAL A 15 0.70 -18.20 -12.54
N ASP A 16 -0.35 -17.73 -11.87
CA ASP A 16 -1.72 -18.19 -12.09
C ASP A 16 -2.57 -17.05 -12.66
N VAL A 17 -2.95 -17.18 -13.94
CA VAL A 17 -3.89 -16.28 -14.61
C VAL A 17 -5.21 -17.02 -14.78
N SER A 18 -6.27 -16.51 -14.15
CA SER A 18 -7.62 -16.94 -14.52
C SER A 18 -8.00 -16.23 -15.83
N PRO A 19 -8.52 -16.94 -16.84
CA PRO A 19 -8.94 -16.28 -18.08
C PRO A 19 -10.01 -15.25 -17.73
N THR A 20 -9.72 -13.99 -18.02
CA THR A 20 -10.64 -12.87 -17.82
C THR A 20 -10.93 -12.22 -19.16
N ASP A 21 -12.19 -11.88 -19.43
CA ASP A 21 -12.62 -11.12 -20.62
C ASP A 21 -12.28 -9.63 -20.50
N HIS A 22 -11.34 -9.26 -19.62
CA HIS A 22 -11.02 -7.86 -19.36
C HIS A 22 -10.18 -7.27 -20.48
N GLN A 23 -10.68 -6.18 -21.08
CA GLN A 23 -9.95 -5.40 -22.06
C GLN A 23 -8.96 -4.48 -21.33
N LEU A 24 -7.66 -4.74 -21.53
CA LEU A 24 -6.54 -3.95 -20.99
C LEU A 24 -6.76 -2.42 -21.09
N PRO A 25 -7.16 -1.85 -22.24
CA PRO A 25 -7.36 -0.40 -22.36
C PRO A 25 -8.40 0.16 -21.40
N ASN A 26 -9.49 -0.58 -21.15
CA ASN A 26 -10.53 -0.14 -20.22
C ASN A 26 -10.01 -0.16 -18.78
N THR A 27 -9.26 -1.19 -18.41
CA THR A 27 -8.64 -1.30 -17.08
C THR A 27 -7.63 -0.19 -16.86
N MET A 28 -6.78 0.11 -17.85
CA MET A 28 -5.78 1.18 -17.75
C MET A 28 -6.42 2.56 -17.61
N GLY A 29 -7.47 2.85 -18.40
CA GLY A 29 -8.20 4.12 -18.31
C GLY A 29 -8.87 4.37 -16.95
N MET A 30 -9.29 3.33 -16.23
CA MET A 30 -9.84 3.47 -14.86
C MET A 30 -8.84 4.02 -13.85
N TYR A 31 -7.54 3.81 -14.08
CA TYR A 31 -6.47 4.27 -13.21
C TYR A 31 -5.72 5.48 -13.79
N ALA A 32 -6.35 6.24 -14.69
CA ALA A 32 -5.79 7.43 -15.31
C ALA A 32 -4.48 7.17 -16.09
N TYR A 33 -4.36 5.98 -16.70
CA TYR A 33 -3.28 5.69 -17.63
C TYR A 33 -3.69 5.99 -19.07
N GLU A 34 -2.79 6.67 -19.78
CA GLU A 34 -2.86 6.86 -21.23
C GLU A 34 -1.81 6.00 -21.91
N ALA A 35 -2.17 5.36 -23.03
CA ALA A 35 -1.21 4.60 -23.82
C ALA A 35 -0.20 5.56 -24.48
N ASP A 36 1.06 5.15 -24.59
CA ASP A 36 2.05 5.89 -25.38
C ASP A 36 1.72 5.78 -26.87
N ASP A 37 1.83 6.90 -27.59
CA ASP A 37 1.55 6.94 -29.03
C ASP A 37 2.51 6.05 -29.86
N ASN A 38 3.69 5.74 -29.32
CA ASN A 38 4.75 4.98 -30.00
C ASN A 38 4.86 3.52 -29.51
N ASP A 39 4.29 3.19 -28.34
CA ASP A 39 4.36 1.86 -27.74
C ASP A 39 3.03 1.49 -27.06
N SER A 40 2.24 0.62 -27.70
CA SER A 40 0.93 0.18 -27.20
C SER A 40 0.97 -0.61 -25.90
N GLU A 41 2.14 -1.09 -25.50
CA GLU A 41 2.33 -1.79 -24.22
C GLU A 41 2.75 -0.84 -23.11
N LEU A 42 3.18 0.38 -23.43
CA LEU A 42 3.60 1.41 -22.48
C LEU A 42 2.44 2.35 -22.17
N TRP A 43 2.26 2.61 -20.88
CA TRP A 43 1.17 3.41 -20.35
C TRP A 43 1.71 4.42 -19.35
N HIS A 44 1.26 5.67 -19.43
CA HIS A 44 1.71 6.77 -18.60
C HIS A 44 0.57 7.27 -17.70
N LEU A 45 0.85 7.43 -16.42
CA LEU A 45 -0.10 8.02 -15.47
C LEU A 45 -0.22 9.53 -15.72
N THR A 46 -1.42 10.02 -16.03
CA THR A 46 -1.66 11.43 -16.43
C THR A 46 -1.57 12.43 -15.28
N ASP A 47 -1.94 12.00 -14.08
CA ASP A 47 -2.05 12.87 -12.89
C ASP A 47 -0.76 12.91 -12.03
N LEU A 48 0.37 12.47 -12.57
CA LEU A 48 1.62 12.46 -11.82
C LEU A 48 2.38 13.80 -11.96
N ASP A 49 3.01 14.24 -10.86
CA ASP A 49 3.97 15.35 -10.88
C ASP A 49 5.04 15.12 -11.95
N LYS A 50 5.37 16.16 -12.72
CA LYS A 50 6.27 16.11 -13.89
C LYS A 50 7.68 15.54 -13.63
N ASP A 51 8.10 15.47 -12.37
CA ASP A 51 9.42 15.02 -11.94
C ASP A 51 9.43 13.55 -11.46
N ALA A 52 8.27 12.90 -11.38
CA ALA A 52 8.16 11.49 -11.04
C ALA A 52 7.86 10.68 -12.31
N ASP A 53 8.43 9.47 -12.41
CA ASP A 53 8.06 8.51 -13.45
C ASP A 53 6.92 7.63 -12.90
N GLY A 54 5.82 7.57 -13.64
CA GLY A 54 4.60 6.80 -13.32
C GLY A 54 4.18 5.95 -14.48
N SER A 55 5.13 5.32 -15.16
CA SER A 55 4.84 4.53 -16.35
C SER A 55 4.72 3.04 -16.00
N LEU A 56 3.86 2.34 -16.72
CA LEU A 56 3.71 0.89 -16.67
C LEU A 56 3.87 0.31 -18.07
N ARG A 57 4.66 -0.75 -18.22
CA ARG A 57 4.60 -1.59 -19.43
C ARG A 57 3.84 -2.87 -19.14
N VAL A 58 2.71 -3.07 -19.81
CA VAL A 58 1.88 -4.26 -19.69
C VAL A 58 1.93 -5.03 -20.99
N ASP A 59 2.34 -6.30 -20.91
CA ASP A 59 2.37 -7.20 -22.07
C ASP A 59 0.95 -7.39 -22.65
N SER A 60 0.87 -7.57 -23.97
CA SER A 60 -0.36 -7.85 -24.73
C SER A 60 -1.26 -8.94 -24.13
N GLU A 61 -0.68 -9.95 -23.47
CA GLU A 61 -1.42 -11.03 -22.80
C GLU A 61 -1.86 -10.67 -21.36
N GLY A 62 -1.48 -9.50 -20.83
CA GLY A 62 -1.76 -9.09 -19.46
C GLY A 62 -1.11 -10.00 -18.41
N ARG A 63 -0.01 -10.69 -18.75
CA ARG A 63 0.69 -11.64 -17.86
C ARG A 63 1.93 -11.06 -17.22
N LYS A 64 2.39 -9.91 -17.70
CA LYS A 64 3.60 -9.24 -17.23
C LYS A 64 3.34 -7.75 -17.12
N ILE A 65 3.70 -7.18 -15.97
CA ILE A 65 3.61 -5.75 -15.69
C ILE A 65 4.99 -5.28 -15.25
N SER A 66 5.58 -4.35 -15.97
CA SER A 66 6.86 -3.72 -15.61
C SER A 66 6.58 -2.31 -15.10
N ILE A 67 7.09 -1.98 -13.91
CA ILE A 67 6.81 -0.73 -13.21
C ILE A 67 8.01 0.20 -13.37
N TYR A 68 7.76 1.42 -13.86
CA TYR A 68 8.78 2.46 -14.04
C TYR A 68 8.55 3.59 -13.02
N GLY A 69 9.64 3.99 -12.37
CA GLY A 69 9.59 4.98 -11.29
C GLY A 69 9.04 4.47 -9.96
N SER A 70 9.34 5.21 -8.90
CA SER A 70 9.04 4.86 -7.50
C SER A 70 7.78 5.52 -6.95
N SER A 71 6.89 6.01 -7.82
CA SER A 71 5.64 6.63 -7.39
C SER A 71 4.78 5.62 -6.63
N ASN A 72 4.27 6.04 -5.47
CA ASN A 72 3.39 5.21 -4.65
C ASN A 72 2.09 4.85 -5.40
N ASP A 73 1.52 5.82 -6.10
CA ASP A 73 0.28 5.65 -6.87
C ASP A 73 0.49 4.68 -8.03
N ASN A 74 1.65 4.74 -8.69
CA ASN A 74 2.01 3.82 -9.76
C ASN A 74 2.04 2.36 -9.26
N ILE A 75 2.73 2.12 -8.14
CA ILE A 75 2.84 0.77 -7.55
C ILE A 75 1.48 0.26 -7.06
N GLN A 76 0.68 1.12 -6.44
CA GLN A 76 -0.66 0.76 -5.97
C GLN A 76 -1.61 0.43 -7.15
N ASN A 77 -1.54 1.21 -8.22
CA ASN A 77 -2.30 0.96 -9.43
C ASN A 77 -1.88 -0.35 -10.09
N ALA A 78 -0.58 -0.66 -10.15
CA ALA A 78 -0.10 -1.94 -10.66
C ALA A 78 -0.67 -3.14 -9.86
N ASN A 79 -0.76 -3.02 -8.52
CA ASN A 79 -1.39 -4.04 -7.66
C ASN A 79 -2.88 -4.24 -7.99
N ASN A 80 -3.61 -3.14 -8.19
CA ASN A 80 -5.05 -3.20 -8.51
C ASN A 80 -5.30 -3.71 -9.94
N ILE A 81 -4.48 -3.31 -10.90
CA ILE A 81 -4.53 -3.78 -12.29
C ILE A 81 -4.27 -5.29 -12.32
N ALA A 82 -3.25 -5.78 -11.62
CA ALA A 82 -2.97 -7.22 -11.53
C ALA A 82 -4.17 -8.01 -10.97
N GLN A 83 -4.83 -7.48 -9.92
CA GLN A 83 -6.05 -8.09 -9.39
C GLN A 83 -7.19 -8.11 -10.42
N MET A 84 -7.42 -7.01 -11.14
CA MET A 84 -8.43 -6.91 -12.19
C MET A 84 -8.16 -7.87 -13.35
N LEU A 85 -6.89 -8.09 -13.70
CA LEU A 85 -6.49 -9.11 -14.68
C LEU A 85 -6.65 -10.56 -14.16
N GLY A 86 -7.18 -10.74 -12.94
CA GLY A 86 -7.46 -12.04 -12.36
C GLY A 86 -6.23 -12.75 -11.81
N TRP A 87 -5.15 -12.02 -11.53
CA TRP A 87 -3.93 -12.61 -10.97
C TRP A 87 -4.16 -13.02 -9.52
N LYS A 88 -3.88 -14.29 -9.20
CA LYS A 88 -3.90 -14.79 -7.81
C LYS A 88 -2.51 -14.84 -7.22
N THR A 89 -1.54 -15.23 -8.04
CA THR A 89 -0.14 -15.41 -7.67
C THR A 89 0.76 -14.76 -8.72
N CYS A 90 1.83 -14.13 -8.26
CA CYS A 90 2.84 -13.55 -9.15
C CYS A 90 4.26 -13.77 -8.60
N GLN A 91 5.25 -13.61 -9.48
CA GLN A 91 6.65 -13.46 -9.14
C GLN A 91 7.05 -12.00 -9.35
N LEU A 92 7.82 -11.45 -8.42
CA LEU A 92 8.32 -10.09 -8.46
C LEU A 92 9.83 -10.08 -8.71
N PHE A 93 10.29 -9.34 -9.71
CA PHE A 93 11.71 -9.15 -9.96
C PHE A 93 12.04 -7.67 -9.80
N GLY A 94 12.67 -7.30 -8.68
CA GLY A 94 13.10 -5.93 -8.44
C GLY A 94 14.49 -5.65 -9.02
N LYS A 95 14.74 -4.40 -9.46
CA LYS A 95 16.05 -3.96 -9.97
C LYS A 95 17.14 -4.05 -8.90
N ASN A 96 16.78 -3.81 -7.66
CA ASN A 96 17.60 -4.00 -6.47
C ASN A 96 16.72 -4.43 -5.28
N ALA A 97 17.34 -4.90 -4.21
CA ALA A 97 16.61 -5.40 -3.03
C ALA A 97 15.72 -4.34 -2.36
N GLN A 98 16.10 -3.05 -2.47
CA GLN A 98 15.32 -1.95 -1.92
C GLN A 98 14.02 -1.75 -2.70
N ALA A 99 14.10 -1.63 -4.03
CA ALA A 99 12.94 -1.50 -4.92
C ALA A 99 12.03 -2.73 -4.83
N GLU A 100 12.62 -3.92 -4.71
CA GLU A 100 11.85 -5.15 -4.47
C GLU A 100 11.07 -5.08 -3.15
N SER A 101 11.73 -4.72 -2.04
CA SER A 101 11.06 -4.58 -0.74
C SER A 101 9.98 -3.50 -0.75
N ASP A 102 10.25 -2.38 -1.44
CA ASP A 102 9.31 -1.27 -1.56
C ASP A 102 8.05 -1.69 -2.34
N VAL A 103 8.21 -2.44 -3.43
CA VAL A 103 7.07 -2.96 -4.20
C VAL A 103 6.34 -4.06 -3.42
N LEU A 104 7.06 -4.99 -2.78
CA LEU A 104 6.48 -6.07 -1.96
C LEU A 104 5.57 -5.55 -0.85
N ARG A 105 6.00 -4.50 -0.13
CA ARG A 105 5.21 -3.92 0.97
C ARG A 105 3.87 -3.35 0.51
N ARG A 106 3.74 -3.03 -0.77
CA ARG A 106 2.56 -2.38 -1.37
C ARG A 106 1.70 -3.35 -2.18
N LEU A 107 2.22 -4.53 -2.53
CA LEU A 107 1.45 -5.61 -3.16
C LEU A 107 0.62 -6.36 -2.11
N VAL A 108 -0.65 -5.97 -1.94
CA VAL A 108 -1.55 -6.58 -0.95
C VAL A 108 -2.56 -7.52 -1.59
N ASN A 109 -2.89 -7.33 -2.88
CA ASN A 109 -4.00 -8.04 -3.52
C ASN A 109 -3.57 -9.33 -4.24
N VAL A 110 -2.28 -9.46 -4.53
CA VAL A 110 -1.71 -10.60 -5.27
C VAL A 110 -0.61 -11.25 -4.44
N LYS A 111 -0.65 -12.59 -4.30
CA LYS A 111 0.36 -13.32 -3.53
C LYS A 111 1.67 -13.40 -4.32
N VAL A 112 2.76 -12.91 -3.74
CA VAL A 112 4.09 -12.98 -4.36
C VAL A 112 4.82 -14.26 -3.92
N LEU A 113 5.18 -15.13 -4.87
CA LEU A 113 5.74 -16.45 -4.58
C LEU A 113 7.21 -16.42 -4.15
N ASN A 114 7.97 -15.45 -4.64
CA ASN A 114 9.39 -15.30 -4.36
C ASN A 114 9.67 -14.22 -3.31
N ALA A 115 8.64 -13.68 -2.66
CA ALA A 115 8.84 -12.79 -1.54
C ALA A 115 9.75 -13.48 -0.53
N PRO A 116 10.78 -12.80 0.02
CA PRO A 116 11.54 -13.34 1.14
C PRO A 116 10.50 -13.71 2.18
N GLN A 117 10.40 -15.00 2.49
CA GLN A 117 9.48 -15.44 3.53
C GLN A 117 9.83 -14.61 4.74
N THR A 118 8.95 -13.67 5.08
CA THR A 118 8.93 -13.07 6.40
C THR A 118 9.03 -14.27 7.30
N ARG A 119 10.16 -14.42 7.99
CA ARG A 119 10.30 -15.41 9.04
C ARG A 119 9.01 -15.25 9.82
N GLU A 120 8.12 -16.23 9.71
CA GLU A 120 7.19 -16.50 10.77
C GLU A 120 8.07 -16.43 12.01
N ALA A 121 7.84 -15.41 12.83
CA ALA A 121 8.20 -15.53 14.22
C ALA A 121 7.61 -16.88 14.60
N ALA A 122 8.50 -17.86 14.77
CA ALA A 122 8.11 -19.19 15.18
C ALA A 122 7.10 -18.99 16.32
N PRO A 123 5.94 -19.66 16.30
CA PRO A 123 5.05 -19.61 17.45
C PRO A 123 5.94 -19.89 18.66
N PRO A 124 5.91 -19.06 19.73
CA PRO A 124 6.78 -19.27 20.87
C PRO A 124 6.53 -20.70 21.32
N THR A 125 7.55 -21.55 21.17
CA THR A 125 7.53 -22.92 21.66
C THR A 125 7.07 -22.83 23.10
N SER A 126 5.91 -23.43 23.39
CA SER A 126 5.38 -23.58 24.72
C SER A 126 6.52 -23.92 25.68
N PRO A 127 6.82 -23.11 26.70
CA PRO A 127 7.73 -23.56 27.72
C PRO A 127 7.04 -24.68 28.47
N ALA A 128 7.81 -25.74 28.72
CA ALA A 128 7.42 -26.88 29.51
C ALA A 128 6.79 -26.48 30.86
N SER A 129 5.88 -27.33 31.31
CA SER A 129 5.21 -27.37 32.61
C SER A 129 6.11 -27.11 33.85
N PRO A 130 5.51 -26.80 35.02
CA PRO A 130 5.99 -25.80 35.97
C PRO A 130 7.02 -26.35 36.96
N VAL A 131 7.97 -25.49 37.34
CA VAL A 131 8.83 -25.68 38.52
C VAL A 131 8.30 -24.79 39.65
N PRO A 132 8.23 -25.27 40.92
CA PRO A 132 7.49 -24.61 41.99
C PRO A 132 8.19 -23.36 42.52
N ALA A 133 7.36 -22.48 43.08
CA ALA A 133 7.70 -21.17 43.62
C ALA A 133 8.80 -21.19 44.71
N GLY A 134 9.75 -20.26 44.57
CA GLY A 134 10.65 -19.78 45.62
C GLY A 134 10.65 -18.24 45.65
N PRO A 135 10.78 -17.60 46.83
CA PRO A 135 10.27 -16.25 47.06
C PRO A 135 11.14 -15.14 46.46
N ARG A 136 10.46 -14.16 45.87
CA ARG A 136 11.00 -12.91 45.31
C ARG A 136 11.33 -11.94 46.46
N PRO A 137 12.53 -11.32 46.51
CA PRO A 137 12.75 -10.18 47.40
C PRO A 137 12.05 -8.91 46.85
N PRO A 138 11.57 -8.00 47.72
CA PRO A 138 10.79 -6.84 47.32
C PRO A 138 11.66 -5.71 46.75
N ALA A 139 11.10 -4.99 45.77
CA ALA A 139 11.65 -3.75 45.25
C ALA A 139 11.62 -2.62 46.31
N PRO A 140 12.57 -1.68 46.32
CA PRO A 140 12.53 -0.52 47.19
C PRO A 140 11.56 0.57 46.65
N PRO A 141 10.93 1.36 47.54
CA PRO A 141 9.91 2.32 47.16
C PRO A 141 10.47 3.70 46.77
N LEU A 142 9.67 4.38 45.94
CA LEU A 142 9.71 5.81 45.66
C LEU A 142 9.86 6.66 46.93
N SER A 143 10.78 7.62 46.91
CA SER A 143 10.84 8.71 47.88
C SER A 143 10.59 10.04 47.17
N GLN A 144 9.37 10.56 47.37
CA GLN A 144 9.10 11.99 47.29
C GLN A 144 9.75 12.69 48.49
N SER A 145 10.43 13.81 48.26
CA SER A 145 10.66 14.82 49.28
C SER A 145 10.86 16.16 48.59
N GLY A 146 9.84 17.01 48.71
CA GLY A 146 9.97 18.43 48.40
C GLY A 146 10.77 19.14 49.49
N LEU A 147 11.45 20.20 49.11
CA LEU A 147 11.81 21.30 50.01
C LEU A 147 11.67 22.62 49.26
N SER A 148 11.00 23.54 49.94
CA SER A 148 10.64 24.87 49.49
C SER A 148 11.70 25.90 49.87
N ARG A 149 11.67 27.03 49.14
CA ARG A 149 11.88 28.43 49.58
C ARG A 149 13.35 28.95 49.68
N PRO A 150 13.60 30.29 49.77
CA PRO A 150 13.38 31.33 48.74
C PRO A 150 14.51 32.43 48.70
N TYR A 151 14.36 33.42 47.80
CA TYR A 151 15.03 34.76 47.73
C TYR A 151 16.56 34.83 47.54
N LYS A 152 17.03 35.64 46.56
CA LYS A 152 17.47 37.04 46.80
C LYS A 152 17.88 37.76 45.50
N SER A 153 17.13 38.81 45.22
CA SER A 153 17.42 40.11 44.58
C SER A 153 18.77 40.38 43.91
N MET A 154 18.69 40.99 42.71
CA MET A 154 19.70 41.84 42.08
C MET A 154 20.17 43.00 43.01
N PRO A 155 21.27 43.69 42.65
CA PRO A 155 21.08 44.95 41.92
C PRO A 155 22.05 45.16 40.74
N ALA A 156 21.62 46.02 39.82
CA ALA A 156 22.43 46.69 38.80
C ALA A 156 23.01 48.00 39.36
N ALA A 157 24.21 48.38 38.92
CA ALA A 157 24.60 49.78 38.69
C ALA A 157 25.97 49.90 38.02
N ASP A 158 25.99 50.81 37.05
CA ASP A 158 27.08 51.45 36.30
C ASP A 158 28.36 51.80 37.08
N SER A 159 29.51 51.75 36.39
CA SER A 159 30.43 52.91 36.23
C SER A 159 31.63 52.55 35.33
N GLU A 160 31.92 53.45 34.40
CA GLU A 160 32.99 53.46 33.40
C GLU A 160 34.33 54.02 34.00
N PRO A 161 35.40 54.31 33.21
CA PRO A 161 36.64 53.54 33.15
C PRO A 161 37.85 54.19 33.86
N ALA A 162 38.86 53.38 34.22
CA ALA A 162 40.18 53.88 34.60
C ALA A 162 41.30 53.03 33.95
N ALA A 163 42.28 53.73 33.40
CA ALA A 163 43.38 53.24 32.57
C ALA A 163 44.29 52.18 33.25
N PRO A 164 44.94 51.28 32.50
CA PRO A 164 45.87 50.31 33.06
C PRO A 164 47.26 50.94 33.27
N VAL A 165 47.69 50.99 34.53
CA VAL A 165 49.11 51.12 34.87
C VAL A 165 49.70 49.72 34.82
N GLY A 166 50.67 49.53 33.93
CA GLY A 166 51.35 48.27 33.73
C GLY A 166 52.13 47.82 34.97
N LEU A 167 52.09 46.52 35.23
CA LEU A 167 53.15 45.77 35.89
C LEU A 167 53.11 44.35 35.31
N SER A 168 54.16 44.01 34.56
CA SER A 168 54.48 42.64 34.17
C SER A 168 54.66 41.78 35.42
N VAL A 169 53.89 40.70 35.53
CA VAL A 169 54.36 39.44 36.12
C VAL A 169 53.92 38.32 35.18
N ASP A 170 54.94 37.75 34.57
CA ASP A 170 54.93 36.60 33.69
C ASP A 170 54.67 35.32 34.51
N HIS A 171 54.00 34.31 33.91
CA HIS A 171 53.78 32.94 34.39
C HIS A 171 52.58 32.65 35.35
N GLY A 172 51.34 32.82 34.87
CA GLY A 172 50.16 32.26 35.57
C GLY A 172 48.85 32.13 34.77
N ASP A 173 48.78 32.62 33.54
CA ASP A 173 47.49 32.93 32.88
C ASP A 173 46.97 31.87 31.89
N THR A 174 47.72 30.79 31.65
CA THR A 174 47.33 29.74 30.69
C THR A 174 46.47 28.62 31.28
N VAL A 175 46.50 28.42 32.60
CA VAL A 175 45.77 27.31 33.25
C VAL A 175 44.30 27.67 33.48
N LEU A 176 44.01 28.92 33.89
CA LEU A 176 42.63 29.37 34.15
C LEU A 176 41.79 29.50 32.86
N ASP A 177 42.41 29.90 31.73
CA ASP A 177 41.72 29.97 30.43
C ASP A 177 41.46 28.56 29.85
N SER A 178 42.34 27.59 30.14
CA SER A 178 42.12 26.18 29.80
C SER A 178 40.94 25.59 30.58
N ASP A 179 40.87 25.83 31.89
CA ASP A 179 39.80 25.31 32.74
C ASP A 179 38.44 25.97 32.41
N ALA A 180 38.44 27.27 32.11
CA ALA A 180 37.23 27.98 31.66
C ALA A 180 36.68 27.44 30.33
N ARG A 181 37.56 27.11 29.37
CA ARG A 181 37.16 26.48 28.09
C ARG A 181 36.69 25.04 28.25
N GLN A 182 37.30 24.28 29.16
CA GLN A 182 36.83 22.93 29.49
C GLN A 182 35.44 22.97 30.14
N LEU A 183 35.20 23.92 31.05
CA LEU A 183 33.88 24.12 31.65
C LEU A 183 32.84 24.54 30.59
N ALA A 184 33.18 25.45 29.67
CA ALA A 184 32.27 25.83 28.59
C ALA A 184 31.89 24.63 27.69
N THR A 185 32.86 23.79 27.34
CA THR A 185 32.63 22.54 26.57
C THR A 185 31.72 21.57 27.33
N VAL A 186 31.90 21.44 28.65
CA VAL A 186 31.06 20.57 29.49
C VAL A 186 29.65 21.13 29.60
N THR A 187 29.49 22.45 29.74
CA THR A 187 28.17 23.10 29.76
C THR A 187 27.42 22.90 28.44
N GLU A 188 28.09 23.10 27.29
CA GLU A 188 27.50 22.86 25.97
C GLU A 188 27.10 21.37 25.78
N ALA A 189 27.93 20.44 26.26
CA ALA A 189 27.61 19.02 26.22
C ALA A 189 26.39 18.66 27.11
N ILE A 190 26.24 19.31 28.27
CA ILE A 190 25.08 19.13 29.16
C ILE A 190 23.81 19.68 28.51
N GLU A 191 23.87 20.86 27.88
CA GLU A 191 22.74 21.46 27.17
C GLU A 191 22.33 20.61 25.96
N SER A 192 23.30 20.17 25.16
CA SER A 192 23.07 19.27 24.02
C SER A 192 22.42 17.95 24.47
N ARG A 193 22.88 17.39 25.59
CA ARG A 193 22.29 16.18 26.18
C ARG A 193 20.87 16.44 26.68
N ALA A 194 20.61 17.55 27.36
CA ALA A 194 19.27 17.91 27.82
C ALA A 194 18.29 18.08 26.65
N HIS A 195 18.74 18.67 25.54
CA HIS A 195 17.94 18.77 24.31
C HIS A 195 17.68 17.40 23.67
N ALA A 196 18.67 16.51 23.65
CA ALA A 196 18.49 15.15 23.15
C ALA A 196 17.49 14.36 24.02
N GLU A 197 17.59 14.48 25.34
CA GLU A 197 16.67 13.85 26.30
C GLU A 197 15.24 14.39 26.13
N ALA A 198 15.06 15.70 25.93
CA ALA A 198 13.75 16.28 25.63
C ALA A 198 13.14 15.76 24.33
N ARG A 199 13.95 15.60 23.27
CA ARG A 199 13.48 15.03 21.99
C ARG A 199 13.11 13.56 22.11
N VAL A 200 13.80 12.78 22.95
CA VAL A 200 13.43 11.39 23.21
C VAL A 200 12.06 11.31 23.87
N VAL A 201 11.81 12.13 24.89
CA VAL A 201 10.49 12.19 25.55
C VAL A 201 9.38 12.57 24.57
N GLU A 202 9.61 13.57 23.71
CA GLU A 202 8.64 13.98 22.68
C GLU A 202 8.35 12.85 21.68
N LEU A 203 9.38 12.13 21.24
CA LEU A 203 9.23 10.98 20.34
C LEU A 203 8.48 9.82 21.02
N GLU A 204 8.76 9.55 22.29
CA GLU A 204 8.05 8.52 23.06
C GLU A 204 6.56 8.85 23.21
N ASP A 205 6.23 10.12 23.47
CA ASP A 205 4.84 10.58 23.56
C ASP A 205 4.13 10.52 22.20
N SER A 206 4.81 10.90 21.12
CA SER A 206 4.26 10.75 19.77
C SER A 206 4.04 9.29 19.39
N LEU A 207 4.90 8.38 19.84
CA LEU A 207 4.77 6.95 19.59
C LEU A 207 3.58 6.37 20.36
N ARG A 208 3.42 6.74 21.65
CA ARG A 208 2.21 6.39 22.42
C ARG A 208 0.92 6.90 21.78
N GLN A 209 0.94 8.12 21.25
CA GLN A 209 -0.23 8.67 20.57
C GLN A 209 -0.57 7.88 19.30
N ARG A 210 0.43 7.53 18.49
CA ARG A 210 0.26 6.69 17.29
C ARG A 210 -0.26 5.29 17.64
N ASP A 211 0.24 4.68 18.72
CA ASP A 211 -0.23 3.37 19.19
C ASP A 211 -1.71 3.42 19.64
N GLN A 212 -2.13 4.51 20.29
CA GLN A 212 -3.53 4.72 20.66
C GLN A 212 -4.43 4.87 19.43
N GLU A 213 -4.02 5.68 18.44
CA GLU A 213 -4.75 5.84 17.18
C GLU A 213 -4.86 4.52 16.39
N LEU A 214 -3.79 3.72 16.37
CA LEU A 214 -3.82 2.38 15.77
C LEU A 214 -4.82 1.48 16.47
N ALA A 215 -4.82 1.43 17.80
CA ALA A 215 -5.78 0.63 18.56
C ALA A 215 -7.24 1.07 18.32
N GLU A 216 -7.50 2.37 18.21
CA GLU A 216 -8.83 2.91 17.88
C GLU A 216 -9.27 2.54 16.46
N LEU A 217 -8.37 2.63 15.47
CA LEU A 217 -8.65 2.27 14.09
C LEU A 217 -8.87 0.76 13.93
N GLU A 218 -8.07 -0.07 14.59
CA GLU A 218 -8.26 -1.52 14.63
C GLU A 218 -9.62 -1.88 15.23
N GLY A 219 -10.01 -1.22 16.32
CA GLY A 219 -11.34 -1.38 16.91
C GLY A 219 -12.47 -0.99 15.96
N ARG A 220 -12.32 0.11 15.21
CA ARG A 220 -13.29 0.52 14.19
C ARG A 220 -13.37 -0.45 13.02
N CYS A 221 -12.24 -0.94 12.52
CA CYS A 221 -12.20 -1.95 11.46
C CYS A 221 -12.90 -3.23 11.91
N SER A 222 -12.62 -3.72 13.12
CA SER A 222 -13.28 -4.92 13.66
C SER A 222 -14.80 -4.73 13.78
N ASN A 223 -15.25 -3.56 14.25
CA ASN A 223 -16.68 -3.25 14.32
C ASN A 223 -17.35 -3.22 12.93
N LEU A 224 -16.71 -2.58 11.95
CA LEU A 224 -17.23 -2.53 10.57
C LEU A 224 -17.26 -3.91 9.92
N GLU A 225 -16.26 -4.76 10.16
CA GLU A 225 -16.24 -6.14 9.67
C GLU A 225 -17.37 -6.97 10.26
N GLN A 226 -17.64 -6.83 11.56
CA GLN A 226 -18.77 -7.49 12.22
C GLN A 226 -20.12 -7.01 11.67
N GLU A 227 -20.29 -5.70 11.46
CA GLU A 227 -21.50 -5.14 10.86
C GLU A 227 -21.70 -5.64 9.41
N ASN A 228 -20.63 -5.68 8.62
CA ASN A 228 -20.67 -6.17 7.25
C ASN A 228 -21.01 -7.66 7.19
N ALA A 229 -20.47 -8.46 8.11
CA ALA A 229 -20.82 -9.87 8.27
C ALA A 229 -22.30 -10.04 8.67
N ALA A 230 -22.80 -9.22 9.61
CA ALA A 230 -24.21 -9.23 10.03
C ALA A 230 -25.16 -8.84 8.88
N LEU A 231 -24.81 -7.82 8.10
CA LEU A 231 -25.58 -7.38 6.93
C LEU A 231 -25.58 -8.44 5.82
N LYS A 232 -24.45 -9.11 5.58
CA LYS A 232 -24.37 -10.24 4.64
C LYS A 232 -25.26 -11.39 5.08
N ALA A 233 -25.21 -11.76 6.37
CA ALA A 233 -26.07 -12.80 6.94
C ALA A 233 -27.57 -12.44 6.85
N ALA A 234 -27.94 -11.19 7.11
CA ALA A 234 -29.30 -10.68 6.98
C ALA A 234 -29.79 -10.63 5.52
N ARG A 235 -28.90 -10.36 4.56
CA ARG A 235 -29.21 -10.44 3.13
C ARG A 235 -29.45 -11.87 2.68
N THR A 236 -28.65 -12.83 3.16
CA THR A 236 -28.85 -14.25 2.82
C THR A 236 -30.13 -14.82 3.42
N SER A 237 -30.67 -14.26 4.50
CA SER A 237 -31.92 -14.72 5.12
C SER A 237 -33.18 -14.02 4.60
N SER A 238 -33.06 -12.84 3.95
CA SER A 238 -34.20 -12.04 3.48
C SER A 238 -34.44 -12.05 1.97
N VAL A 239 -33.58 -12.71 1.18
CA VAL A 239 -33.78 -12.87 -0.26
C VAL A 239 -34.44 -14.23 -0.55
N PRO A 240 -35.75 -14.30 -0.85
CA PRO A 240 -36.34 -15.50 -1.45
C PRO A 240 -35.68 -15.73 -2.83
N PRO A 241 -35.58 -16.98 -3.32
CA PRO A 241 -34.83 -17.31 -4.52
C PRO A 241 -35.42 -16.63 -5.76
N THR A 242 -34.93 -15.45 -6.10
CA THR A 242 -35.23 -14.72 -7.34
C THR A 242 -34.53 -15.33 -8.57
N GLY A 243 -33.75 -16.41 -8.39
CA GLY A 243 -33.14 -17.17 -9.49
C GLY A 243 -34.15 -17.71 -10.49
N GLY A 244 -35.37 -18.06 -10.07
CA GLY A 244 -36.39 -18.58 -11.00
C GLY A 244 -37.03 -17.51 -11.90
N ARG A 245 -37.03 -16.23 -11.49
CA ARG A 245 -37.77 -15.19 -12.21
C ARG A 245 -36.96 -14.57 -13.35
N ASN A 246 -35.64 -14.46 -13.17
CA ASN A 246 -34.74 -14.02 -14.23
C ASN A 246 -34.53 -15.13 -15.27
N ASP A 247 -34.37 -16.39 -14.86
CA ASP A 247 -34.25 -17.52 -15.79
C ASP A 247 -35.52 -17.75 -16.60
N ALA A 248 -36.71 -17.62 -16.00
CA ALA A 248 -37.97 -17.74 -16.73
C ALA A 248 -38.15 -16.62 -17.77
N LEU A 249 -37.68 -15.41 -17.47
CA LEU A 249 -37.75 -14.27 -18.39
C LEU A 249 -36.72 -14.39 -19.52
N LEU A 250 -35.53 -14.90 -19.21
CA LEU A 250 -34.49 -15.24 -20.19
C LEU A 250 -34.97 -16.35 -21.14
N HIS A 251 -35.57 -17.42 -20.62
CA HIS A 251 -36.15 -18.49 -21.42
C HIS A 251 -37.33 -18.02 -22.27
N ALA A 252 -38.18 -17.13 -21.76
CA ALA A 252 -39.28 -16.55 -22.53
C ALA A 252 -38.76 -15.67 -23.68
N LEU A 253 -37.70 -14.88 -23.46
CA LEU A 253 -37.06 -14.07 -24.49
C LEU A 253 -36.38 -14.93 -25.56
N LEU A 254 -35.66 -15.98 -25.15
CA LEU A 254 -35.05 -16.95 -26.07
C LEU A 254 -36.11 -17.65 -26.92
N SER A 255 -37.18 -18.16 -26.31
CA SER A 255 -38.26 -18.83 -27.04
C SER A 255 -39.00 -17.87 -28.00
N PHE A 256 -39.19 -16.61 -27.60
CA PHE A 256 -39.77 -15.59 -28.47
C PHE A 256 -38.85 -15.26 -29.65
N ALA A 257 -37.54 -15.09 -29.41
CA ALA A 257 -36.55 -14.81 -30.45
C ALA A 257 -36.42 -15.99 -31.43
N GLU A 258 -36.40 -17.23 -30.93
CA GLU A 258 -36.39 -18.46 -31.75
C GLU A 258 -37.68 -18.60 -32.57
N GLY A 259 -38.84 -18.33 -31.97
CA GLY A 259 -40.12 -18.35 -32.67
C GLY A 259 -40.18 -17.28 -33.77
N HIS A 260 -39.71 -16.06 -33.48
CA HIS A 260 -39.70 -14.97 -34.45
C HIS A 260 -38.72 -15.23 -35.60
N LEU A 261 -37.51 -15.76 -35.30
CA LEU A 261 -36.56 -16.17 -36.33
C LEU A 261 -37.09 -17.34 -37.17
N GLY A 262 -37.70 -18.35 -36.53
CA GLY A 262 -38.35 -19.46 -37.21
C GLY A 262 -39.48 -19.00 -38.13
N GLN A 263 -40.27 -18.02 -37.68
CA GLN A 263 -41.32 -17.38 -38.47
C GLN A 263 -40.73 -16.57 -39.63
N CYS A 264 -39.67 -15.77 -39.43
CA CYS A 264 -38.99 -15.05 -40.50
C CYS A 264 -38.31 -15.97 -41.54
N ILE A 265 -37.90 -17.17 -41.13
CA ILE A 265 -37.37 -18.21 -42.01
C ILE A 265 -38.50 -18.90 -42.78
N ALA A 266 -39.61 -19.24 -42.09
CA ALA A 266 -40.76 -19.95 -42.66
C ALA A 266 -41.61 -19.07 -43.58
N ASP A 267 -41.80 -17.80 -43.24
CA ASP A 267 -42.48 -16.80 -44.05
C ASP A 267 -41.62 -16.35 -45.24
N GLY A 268 -40.39 -16.86 -45.34
CA GLY A 268 -39.57 -16.84 -46.54
C GLY A 268 -39.42 -15.45 -47.12
N SER A 269 -38.60 -14.59 -46.49
CA SER A 269 -38.07 -13.35 -47.07
C SER A 269 -39.02 -12.70 -48.10
N ASP A 270 -39.92 -11.85 -47.63
CA ASP A 270 -40.86 -11.06 -48.46
C ASP A 270 -40.16 -10.10 -49.47
N ALA A 271 -38.83 -10.19 -49.64
CA ALA A 271 -38.04 -9.33 -50.51
C ALA A 271 -36.90 -10.04 -51.28
N GLY A 272 -36.93 -11.37 -51.44
CA GLY A 272 -35.90 -12.11 -52.20
C GLY A 272 -34.45 -11.94 -51.72
N LYS A 273 -34.24 -11.45 -50.49
CA LYS A 273 -32.91 -11.29 -49.89
C LYS A 273 -32.59 -12.53 -49.04
N PRO A 274 -31.41 -13.15 -49.21
CA PRO A 274 -31.02 -14.27 -48.37
C PRO A 274 -31.01 -13.85 -46.89
N LEU A 275 -31.51 -14.71 -46.01
CA LEU A 275 -31.63 -14.50 -44.55
C LEU A 275 -30.34 -13.95 -43.92
N LEU A 276 -29.19 -14.44 -44.39
CA LEU A 276 -27.87 -14.00 -43.95
C LEU A 276 -27.64 -12.50 -44.19
N THR A 277 -28.17 -11.95 -45.28
CA THR A 277 -28.09 -10.52 -45.60
C THR A 277 -29.00 -9.71 -44.70
N ALA A 278 -30.21 -10.19 -44.42
CA ALA A 278 -31.15 -9.52 -43.51
C ALA A 278 -30.61 -9.47 -42.07
N LEU A 279 -30.02 -10.57 -41.58
CA LEU A 279 -29.41 -10.61 -40.24
C LEU A 279 -28.21 -9.67 -40.13
N LYS A 280 -27.38 -9.60 -41.18
CA LYS A 280 -26.27 -8.65 -41.25
C LYS A 280 -26.74 -7.19 -41.28
N ASP A 281 -27.80 -6.88 -42.02
CA ASP A 281 -28.42 -5.54 -42.06
C ASP A 281 -28.97 -5.10 -40.69
N HIS A 282 -29.32 -6.05 -39.81
CA HIS A 282 -29.78 -5.78 -38.43
C HIS A 282 -28.65 -5.85 -37.39
N GLY A 283 -27.37 -5.92 -37.81
CA GLY A 283 -26.21 -5.86 -36.92
C GLY A 283 -25.87 -7.18 -36.23
N PHE A 284 -26.45 -8.30 -36.65
CA PHE A 284 -26.07 -9.63 -36.13
C PHE A 284 -24.86 -10.17 -36.90
N ASP A 285 -23.78 -10.47 -36.18
CA ASP A 285 -22.59 -11.11 -36.72
C ASP A 285 -22.69 -12.63 -36.51
N LEU A 286 -22.73 -13.40 -37.60
CA LEU A 286 -22.98 -14.83 -37.55
C LEU A 286 -21.69 -15.59 -37.30
N ARG A 287 -21.60 -16.25 -36.14
CA ARG A 287 -20.54 -17.24 -35.84
C ARG A 287 -21.10 -18.64 -36.02
N ILE A 288 -20.65 -19.32 -37.08
CA ILE A 288 -20.99 -20.73 -37.31
C ILE A 288 -20.05 -21.59 -36.44
N ASN A 289 -20.61 -22.23 -35.41
CA ASN A 289 -19.92 -23.28 -34.66
C ASN A 289 -20.32 -24.64 -35.24
N ILE A 290 -19.38 -25.32 -35.89
CA ILE A 290 -19.57 -26.70 -36.34
C ILE A 290 -19.34 -27.61 -35.13
N VAL A 291 -20.42 -28.13 -34.56
CA VAL A 291 -20.36 -29.14 -33.50
C VAL A 291 -20.30 -30.52 -34.17
N PRO A 292 -19.31 -31.37 -33.86
CA PRO A 292 -19.30 -32.75 -34.33
C PRO A 292 -20.54 -33.47 -33.81
N ALA A 293 -21.32 -34.07 -34.72
CA ALA A 293 -22.39 -34.96 -34.31
C ALA A 293 -21.76 -36.14 -33.56
N ALA A 294 -22.04 -36.26 -32.26
CA ALA A 294 -21.69 -37.44 -31.51
C ALA A 294 -22.45 -38.63 -32.12
N ALA A 295 -21.69 -39.57 -32.68
CA ALA A 295 -22.19 -40.85 -33.17
C ALA A 295 -22.46 -41.82 -32.00
#